data_AF-A0A7Z9JD77-F1
#
_entry.id   AF-A0A7Z9JD77-F1
#
_cell.length_a   1.000
_cell.length_b   1.000
_cell.length_c   1.000
_cell.angle_alpha   90.00
_cell.angle_beta   90.00
_cell.angle_gamma   90.00
#
_symmetry.space_group_name_H-M   'P 1'
#
loop_
_entity.id
_entity.type
_entity.pdbx_description
1 polymer ?
#
loop_
_entity_poly.entity_id
_entity_poly.type
_entity_poly.pdbx_seq_one_letter_code
_entity_poly.pdbx_strand_id
1 'polypeptide(L)'
;MFVLLQIKQSGRQALRFGILNLVALYVIFGTTSFFTVLCITIAVWSSLFVIKQIKNSAYQRLTSLCGISLIVLLIVFFIIYKKHFDSVVLGQINPAQSQGIDVLFRIVSTISFSYVFIRILDLVRCVTWGQEKLINPIALAGYLAPFHMLIAGPLASYQEHLEMNKSEPPKPTIGHIIRCANTITTGLFFKVVIAQAILITRFGVEGKFEILDWTDACLLFLYLYFDFGGYSLVALGVGRLIGVPTPINFNKPFLSKSVTDFWGRWHVSLGVFIKNNIYWPLQFWMARRVKNPKIAEALSLASMCASFSAVAIWHRVTPRFFIWGVATSIIMLMEKYLQGWLLSKPETTRRLVIFRIEK
;
A
#
# COMPACT_ATOMS: atom_id res chain seq x y z
N MET A 1 15.47 3.73 -22.48
CA MET A 1 14.64 3.11 -21.41
C MET A 1 15.05 1.68 -21.02
N PHE A 2 15.89 0.97 -21.80
CA PHE A 2 16.51 -0.34 -21.48
C PHE A 2 17.67 -0.31 -20.46
N VAL A 3 17.82 0.79 -19.71
CA VAL A 3 19.09 1.16 -19.04
C VAL A 3 19.50 0.19 -17.92
N LEU A 4 18.55 -0.43 -17.22
CA LEU A 4 18.88 -1.36 -16.13
C LEU A 4 19.41 -2.72 -16.60
N LEU A 5 19.09 -3.12 -17.85
CA LEU A 5 19.44 -4.44 -18.40
C LEU A 5 20.71 -4.44 -19.25
N GLN A 6 21.21 -3.27 -19.68
CA GLN A 6 22.44 -3.20 -20.48
C GLN A 6 23.72 -3.01 -19.65
N ILE A 7 23.60 -2.60 -18.39
CA ILE A 7 24.77 -2.46 -17.51
C ILE A 7 24.96 -3.78 -16.77
N LYS A 8 25.71 -4.71 -17.37
CA LYS A 8 26.14 -5.97 -16.74
C LYS A 8 27.09 -5.69 -15.59
N GLN A 9 26.59 -5.62 -14.36
CA GLN A 9 27.39 -6.01 -13.19
C GLN A 9 26.45 -6.72 -12.21
N SER A 10 26.83 -7.91 -11.79
CA SER A 10 26.04 -8.73 -10.89
C SER A 10 25.96 -8.09 -9.49
N GLY A 11 24.83 -8.28 -8.81
CA GLY A 11 24.69 -7.99 -7.37
C GLY A 11 24.36 -6.55 -6.94
N ARG A 12 24.08 -5.61 -7.87
CA ARG A 12 23.76 -4.20 -7.54
C ARG A 12 22.46 -3.66 -8.16
N GLN A 13 21.47 -4.51 -8.42
CA GLN A 13 20.23 -4.07 -9.11
C GLN A 13 19.45 -3.01 -8.34
N ALA A 14 19.25 -3.19 -7.03
CA ALA A 14 18.56 -2.21 -6.21
C ALA A 14 19.29 -0.86 -6.19
N LEU A 15 20.64 -0.87 -6.20
CA LEU A 15 21.43 0.36 -6.28
C LEU A 15 21.23 1.06 -7.63
N ARG A 16 21.30 0.32 -8.74
CA ARG A 16 21.07 0.90 -10.07
C ARG A 16 19.67 1.47 -10.21
N PHE A 17 18.68 0.73 -9.73
CA PHE A 17 17.31 1.21 -9.72
C PHE A 17 17.18 2.46 -8.83
N GLY A 18 17.84 2.48 -7.66
CA GLY A 18 17.92 3.67 -6.81
C GLY A 18 18.47 4.91 -7.53
N ILE A 19 19.55 4.76 -8.29
CA ILE A 19 20.13 5.86 -9.10
C ILE A 19 19.14 6.30 -10.18
N LEU A 20 18.62 5.34 -10.96
CA LEU A 20 17.62 5.63 -12.00
C LEU A 20 16.40 6.33 -11.41
N ASN A 21 15.95 5.88 -10.24
CA ASN A 21 14.81 6.41 -9.54
C ASN A 21 15.02 7.87 -9.14
N LEU A 22 16.16 8.18 -8.54
CA LEU A 22 16.51 9.55 -8.17
C LEU A 22 16.58 10.48 -9.40
N VAL A 23 17.19 10.02 -10.50
CA VAL A 23 17.20 10.78 -11.77
C VAL A 23 15.76 10.98 -12.29
N ALA A 24 14.93 9.94 -12.27
CA ALA A 24 13.55 10.02 -12.72
C ALA A 24 12.72 10.97 -11.84
N LEU A 25 12.92 10.95 -10.53
CA LEU A 25 12.27 11.88 -9.60
C LEU A 25 12.64 13.33 -9.91
N TYR A 26 13.92 13.60 -10.15
CA TYR A 26 14.38 14.94 -10.53
C TYR A 26 13.77 15.42 -11.85
N VAL A 27 13.74 14.55 -12.88
CA VAL A 27 13.26 14.91 -14.22
C VAL A 27 11.73 15.02 -14.28
N ILE A 28 10.99 14.09 -13.66
CA ILE A 28 9.53 14.01 -13.77
C ILE A 28 8.82 14.87 -12.71
N PHE A 29 9.34 14.89 -11.49
CA PHE A 29 8.69 15.54 -10.34
C PHE A 29 9.43 16.79 -9.85
N GLY A 30 10.62 17.08 -10.40
CA GLY A 30 11.39 18.28 -10.11
C GLY A 30 12.34 18.17 -8.91
N THR A 31 13.05 19.28 -8.67
CA THR A 31 14.07 19.41 -7.61
C THR A 31 13.51 19.18 -6.21
N THR A 32 12.34 19.73 -5.91
CA THR A 32 11.72 19.62 -4.59
C THR A 32 11.47 18.17 -4.21
N SER A 33 10.78 17.40 -5.05
CA SER A 33 10.48 15.98 -4.77
C SER A 33 11.76 15.14 -4.65
N PHE A 34 12.78 15.42 -5.47
CA PHE A 34 14.09 14.77 -5.38
C PHE A 34 14.72 14.97 -3.99
N PHE A 35 14.86 16.22 -3.54
CA PHE A 35 15.48 16.52 -2.25
C PHE A 35 14.62 16.03 -1.08
N THR A 36 13.30 16.11 -1.17
CA THR A 36 12.38 15.54 -0.16
C THR A 36 12.64 14.05 0.03
N VAL A 37 12.66 13.28 -1.05
CA VAL A 37 12.89 11.83 -1.00
C VAL A 37 14.26 11.53 -0.43
N LEU A 38 15.29 12.27 -0.83
CA LEU A 38 16.65 12.09 -0.34
C LEU A 38 16.73 12.35 1.18
N CYS A 39 16.17 13.46 1.67
CA CYS A 39 16.13 13.81 3.08
C CYS A 39 15.40 12.76 3.93
N ILE A 40 14.20 12.34 3.49
CA ILE A 40 13.43 11.29 4.17
C ILE A 40 14.23 9.98 4.20
N THR A 41 14.86 9.61 3.08
CA THR A 41 15.64 8.38 2.97
C THR A 41 16.84 8.41 3.91
N ILE A 42 17.59 9.51 3.95
CA ILE A 42 18.75 9.66 4.84
C ILE A 42 18.32 9.64 6.30
N ALA A 43 17.26 10.35 6.66
CA ALA A 43 16.75 10.38 8.04
C ALA A 43 16.36 8.97 8.51
N VAL A 44 15.51 8.28 7.76
CA VAL A 44 15.05 6.92 8.09
C VAL A 44 16.21 5.93 8.11
N TRP A 45 17.10 6.00 7.11
CA TRP A 45 18.28 5.12 7.03
C TRP A 45 19.19 5.30 8.25
N SER A 46 19.44 6.55 8.65
CA SER A 46 20.31 6.86 9.79
C SER A 46 19.71 6.36 11.10
N SER A 47 18.40 6.57 11.31
CA SER A 47 17.69 6.02 12.47
C SER A 47 17.78 4.49 12.54
N LEU A 48 17.57 3.81 11.42
CA LEU A 48 17.64 2.34 11.36
C LEU A 48 19.08 1.82 11.50
N PHE A 49 20.06 2.56 10.98
CA PHE A 49 21.47 2.23 11.15
C PHE A 49 21.85 2.24 12.63
N VAL A 50 21.48 3.28 13.39
CA VAL A 50 21.71 3.36 14.83
C VAL A 50 21.03 2.20 15.57
N ILE A 51 19.75 1.92 15.27
CA ILE A 51 19.02 0.80 15.88
C ILE A 51 19.74 -0.53 15.59
N LYS A 52 20.29 -0.70 14.39
CA LYS A 52 21.04 -1.91 14.02
C LYS A 52 22.38 -2.03 14.76
N GLN A 53 23.05 -0.93 15.08
CA GLN A 53 24.30 -0.97 15.87
C GLN A 53 24.06 -1.35 17.33
N ILE A 54 22.90 -1.01 17.89
CA ILE A 54 22.49 -1.43 19.24
C ILE A 54 22.20 -2.93 19.31
N LYS A 55 21.95 -3.57 18.16
CA LYS A 55 21.45 -4.94 18.03
C LYS A 55 22.51 -5.99 18.40
N ASN A 56 22.66 -6.21 19.69
CA ASN A 56 23.33 -7.37 20.29
C ASN A 56 22.26 -8.25 20.99
N SER A 57 22.50 -9.56 21.13
CA SER A 57 21.58 -10.48 21.82
C SER A 57 21.25 -10.02 23.25
N ALA A 58 22.17 -9.31 23.90
CA ALA A 58 21.98 -8.69 25.22
C ALA A 58 20.97 -7.52 25.24
N TYR A 59 20.77 -6.80 24.12
CA TYR A 59 19.98 -5.56 24.05
C TYR A 59 18.73 -5.66 23.15
N GLN A 60 18.18 -6.87 22.98
CA GLN A 60 16.98 -7.08 22.15
C GLN A 60 15.77 -6.25 22.61
N ARG A 61 15.60 -6.05 23.92
CA ARG A 61 14.53 -5.21 24.48
C ARG A 61 14.69 -3.74 24.08
N LEU A 62 15.89 -3.18 24.21
CA LEU A 62 16.18 -1.79 23.84
C LEU A 62 15.99 -1.57 22.34
N THR A 63 16.50 -2.49 21.50
CA THR A 63 16.31 -2.45 20.04
C THR A 63 14.81 -2.41 19.68
N SER A 64 14.00 -3.22 20.37
CA SER A 64 12.54 -3.25 20.16
C SER A 64 11.86 -1.96 20.61
N LEU A 65 12.28 -1.38 21.75
CA LEU A 65 11.76 -0.11 22.23
C LEU A 65 12.08 1.03 21.25
N CYS A 66 13.32 1.15 20.78
CA CYS A 66 13.69 2.15 19.78
C CYS A 66 12.89 1.99 18.48
N GLY A 67 12.68 0.75 18.01
CA GLY A 67 11.83 0.46 16.86
C GLY A 67 10.37 0.87 17.05
N ILE A 68 9.79 0.54 18.21
CA ILE A 68 8.42 0.95 18.56
C ILE A 68 8.32 2.48 18.63
N SER A 69 9.25 3.14 19.32
CA SER A 69 9.29 4.61 19.43
C SER A 69 9.36 5.28 18.06
N LEU A 70 10.16 4.74 17.12
CA LEU A 70 10.23 5.23 15.76
C LEU A 70 8.89 5.07 15.03
N ILE A 71 8.23 3.91 15.15
CA ILE A 71 6.90 3.70 14.54
C ILE A 71 5.87 4.66 15.13
N VAL A 72 5.84 4.83 16.46
CA VAL A 72 4.91 5.74 17.13
C VAL A 72 5.14 7.18 16.68
N LEU A 73 6.40 7.62 16.60
CA LEU A 73 6.77 8.94 16.09
C LEU A 73 6.27 9.14 14.65
N LEU A 74 6.50 8.16 13.78
CA LEU A 74 6.05 8.19 12.39
C LEU A 74 4.51 8.25 12.29
N ILE A 75 3.79 7.48 13.11
CA ILE A 75 2.32 7.49 13.14
C ILE A 75 1.79 8.85 13.62
N VAL A 76 2.36 9.41 14.69
CA VAL A 76 1.98 10.73 15.20
C VAL A 76 2.22 11.79 14.13
N PHE A 77 3.39 11.78 13.50
CA PHE A 77 3.71 12.68 12.38
C PHE A 77 2.69 12.52 11.23
N PHE A 78 2.36 11.29 10.85
CA PHE A 78 1.38 11.02 9.79
C PHE A 78 -0.03 11.54 10.13
N ILE A 79 -0.48 11.39 11.36
CA ILE A 79 -1.79 11.91 11.81
C ILE A 79 -1.80 13.44 11.79
N ILE A 80 -0.74 14.09 12.29
CA ILE A 80 -0.61 15.55 12.25
C ILE A 80 -0.63 16.05 10.80
N TYR A 81 0.16 15.42 9.93
CA TYR A 81 0.18 15.70 8.49
C TYR A 81 -1.21 15.58 7.86
N LYS A 82 -1.93 14.46 8.10
CA LYS A 82 -3.26 14.24 7.54
C LYS A 82 -4.28 15.27 8.02
N LYS A 83 -4.30 15.58 9.32
CA LYS A 83 -5.20 16.60 9.87
C LYS A 83 -4.92 17.98 9.27
N HIS A 84 -3.65 18.36 9.16
CA HIS A 84 -3.27 19.63 8.53
C HIS A 84 -3.67 19.66 7.05
N PHE A 85 -3.44 18.57 6.32
CA PHE A 85 -3.88 18.43 4.93
C PHE A 85 -5.39 18.59 4.77
N ASP A 86 -6.18 17.88 5.59
CA ASP A 86 -7.64 18.00 5.55
C ASP A 86 -8.08 19.44 5.89
N SER A 87 -7.47 20.12 6.86
CA SER A 87 -7.81 21.51 7.19
C SER A 87 -7.48 22.53 6.09
N VAL A 88 -6.40 22.32 5.34
CA VAL A 88 -6.02 23.17 4.18
C VAL A 88 -6.98 22.93 3.02
N VAL A 89 -7.26 21.65 2.70
CA VAL A 89 -8.18 21.29 1.61
C VAL A 89 -9.61 21.78 1.88
N LEU A 90 -10.04 21.77 3.14
CA LEU A 90 -11.36 22.28 3.56
C LEU A 90 -11.40 23.81 3.71
N GLY A 91 -10.32 24.53 3.41
CA GLY A 91 -10.26 25.99 3.48
C GLY A 91 -10.36 26.57 4.90
N GLN A 92 -10.12 25.75 5.93
CA GLN A 92 -10.23 26.16 7.34
C GLN A 92 -9.01 26.94 7.83
N ILE A 93 -7.88 26.83 7.12
CA ILE A 93 -6.63 27.55 7.42
C ILE A 93 -6.20 28.26 6.14
N ASN A 94 -5.99 29.58 6.22
CA ASN A 94 -5.39 30.33 5.11
C ASN A 94 -3.90 29.93 4.98
N PRO A 95 -3.44 29.49 3.79
CA PRO A 95 -2.04 29.07 3.57
C PRO A 95 -0.99 30.17 3.85
N ALA A 96 -1.43 31.42 4.00
CA ALA A 96 -0.57 32.55 4.32
C ALA A 96 -0.25 32.70 5.82
N GLN A 97 -0.96 32.01 6.71
CA GLN A 97 -0.93 32.24 8.16
C GLN A 97 -0.05 31.25 8.96
N SER A 98 0.48 30.21 8.31
CA SER A 98 1.20 29.08 8.95
C SER A 98 2.70 29.04 8.61
N GLN A 99 3.44 30.12 8.86
CA GLN A 99 4.79 30.35 8.31
C GLN A 99 5.89 29.32 8.68
N GLY A 100 5.69 28.42 9.65
CA GLY A 100 6.67 27.37 10.02
C GLY A 100 6.27 25.93 9.67
N ILE A 101 5.00 25.56 9.84
CA ILE A 101 4.46 24.21 9.55
C ILE A 101 4.28 24.01 8.03
N ASP A 102 4.08 25.10 7.28
CA ASP A 102 3.83 25.07 5.84
C ASP A 102 5.00 24.53 5.01
N VAL A 103 6.24 24.82 5.39
CA VAL A 103 7.39 24.47 4.52
C VAL A 103 7.59 22.96 4.50
N LEU A 104 7.66 22.32 5.67
CA LEU A 104 7.74 20.86 5.77
C LEU A 104 6.51 20.19 5.15
N PHE A 105 5.33 20.77 5.35
CA PHE A 105 4.09 20.25 4.80
C PHE A 105 4.05 20.33 3.26
N ARG A 106 4.44 21.46 2.67
CA ARG A 106 4.56 21.66 1.21
C ARG A 106 5.62 20.74 0.61
N ILE A 107 6.75 20.59 1.28
CA ILE A 107 7.83 19.69 0.87
C ILE A 107 7.33 18.24 0.86
N VAL A 108 6.63 17.80 1.90
CA VAL A 108 6.11 16.43 1.99
C VAL A 108 4.89 16.21 1.09
N SER A 109 4.08 17.23 0.82
CA SER A 109 2.94 17.14 -0.10
C SER A 109 3.36 17.10 -1.58
N THR A 110 4.59 17.53 -1.91
CA THR A 110 5.15 17.34 -3.27
C THR A 110 5.37 15.87 -3.64
N ILE A 111 5.25 14.97 -2.68
CA ILE A 111 5.27 13.52 -2.89
C ILE A 111 4.00 12.91 -2.30
N SER A 112 3.62 11.73 -2.80
CA SER A 112 2.53 10.97 -2.21
C SER A 112 2.95 10.31 -0.90
N PHE A 113 3.11 11.15 0.13
CA PHE A 113 3.64 10.77 1.44
C PHE A 113 2.87 9.60 2.07
N SER A 114 1.57 9.45 1.79
CA SER A 114 0.78 8.33 2.34
C SER A 114 1.29 6.95 1.92
N TYR A 115 1.80 6.80 0.69
CA TYR A 115 2.36 5.54 0.21
C TYR A 115 3.82 5.36 0.68
N VAL A 116 4.59 6.46 0.72
CA VAL A 116 5.96 6.45 1.26
C VAL A 116 5.96 6.08 2.75
N PHE A 117 5.02 6.63 3.53
CA PHE A 117 4.83 6.34 4.95
C PHE A 117 4.63 4.84 5.21
N ILE A 118 3.74 4.18 4.46
CA ILE A 118 3.52 2.73 4.57
C ILE A 118 4.80 1.94 4.27
N ARG A 119 5.56 2.33 3.23
CA ARG A 119 6.84 1.68 2.89
C ARG A 119 7.87 1.85 4.01
N ILE A 120 7.92 3.02 4.66
CA ILE A 120 8.77 3.26 5.84
C ILE A 120 8.36 2.32 6.99
N LEU A 121 7.06 2.19 7.29
CA LEU A 121 6.60 1.29 8.34
C LEU A 121 7.00 -0.17 8.09
N ASP A 122 6.82 -0.65 6.85
CA ASP A 122 7.23 -2.02 6.48
C ASP A 122 8.76 -2.19 6.59
N LEU A 123 9.55 -1.20 6.15
CA LEU A 123 11.00 -1.20 6.30
C LEU A 123 11.43 -1.27 7.76
N VAL A 124 10.86 -0.40 8.61
CA VAL A 124 11.18 -0.39 10.05
C VAL A 124 10.92 -1.75 10.63
N ARG A 125 9.74 -2.34 10.38
CA ARG A 125 9.40 -3.70 10.83
C ARG A 125 10.41 -4.75 10.35
N CYS A 126 10.72 -4.75 9.06
CA CYS A 126 11.62 -5.74 8.45
C CYS A 126 13.04 -5.67 9.01
N VAL A 127 13.57 -4.46 9.25
CA VAL A 127 14.94 -4.28 9.75
C VAL A 127 15.05 -4.53 11.26
N THR A 128 14.06 -4.07 12.05
CA THR A 128 14.09 -4.22 13.50
C THR A 128 13.79 -5.67 13.92
N TRP A 129 12.65 -6.22 13.50
CA TRP A 129 12.17 -7.54 13.91
C TRP A 129 12.38 -8.63 12.86
N GLY A 130 12.24 -8.30 11.58
CA GLY A 130 12.39 -9.26 10.47
C GLY A 130 13.83 -9.70 10.20
N GLN A 131 14.83 -9.04 10.81
CA GLN A 131 16.26 -9.31 10.61
C GLN A 131 16.76 -9.07 9.18
N GLU A 132 16.02 -8.30 8.38
CA GLU A 132 16.38 -8.02 7.00
C GLU A 132 17.59 -7.07 6.90
N LYS A 133 18.35 -7.20 5.80
CA LYS A 133 19.52 -6.34 5.56
C LYS A 133 19.07 -4.90 5.26
N LEU A 134 19.58 -3.94 6.02
CA LEU A 134 19.52 -2.52 5.64
C LEU A 134 20.44 -2.27 4.43
N ILE A 135 19.85 -1.91 3.29
CA ILE A 135 20.59 -1.59 2.05
C ILE A 135 21.15 -0.18 2.08
N ASN A 136 21.99 0.16 1.10
CA ASN A 136 22.55 1.52 1.00
C ASN A 136 21.43 2.56 0.77
N PRO A 137 21.64 3.83 1.19
CA PRO A 137 20.61 4.87 1.09
C PRO A 137 20.07 5.10 -0.33
N ILE A 138 20.92 5.03 -1.35
CA ILE A 138 20.51 5.26 -2.74
C ILE A 138 19.55 4.16 -3.21
N ALA A 139 19.88 2.89 -2.94
CA ALA A 139 18.99 1.76 -3.21
C ALA A 139 17.69 1.88 -2.41
N LEU A 140 17.78 2.32 -1.16
CA LEU A 140 16.62 2.52 -0.30
C LEU A 140 15.67 3.60 -0.85
N ALA A 141 16.18 4.67 -1.46
CA ALA A 141 15.33 5.68 -2.11
C ALA A 141 14.47 5.06 -3.21
N GLY A 142 15.00 4.08 -3.95
CA GLY A 142 14.25 3.30 -4.95
C GLY A 142 13.11 2.47 -4.32
N TYR A 143 13.29 1.94 -3.11
CA TYR A 143 12.23 1.26 -2.39
C TYR A 143 11.19 2.22 -1.81
N LEU A 144 11.62 3.32 -1.19
CA LEU A 144 10.73 4.24 -0.46
C LEU A 144 9.86 5.08 -1.38
N ALA A 145 10.42 5.56 -2.50
CA ALA A 145 9.74 6.47 -3.42
C ALA A 145 10.03 6.11 -4.90
N PRO A 146 9.68 4.89 -5.35
CA PRO A 146 9.81 4.50 -6.75
C PRO A 146 8.95 5.37 -7.67
N PHE A 147 9.57 6.02 -8.66
CA PHE A 147 8.93 6.98 -9.57
C PHE A 147 7.70 6.40 -10.29
N HIS A 148 7.78 5.13 -10.70
CA HIS A 148 6.70 4.44 -11.42
C HIS A 148 5.52 4.06 -10.52
N MET A 149 5.67 4.20 -9.21
CA MET A 149 4.65 3.89 -8.20
C MET A 149 4.44 5.04 -7.21
N LEU A 150 5.00 6.23 -7.46
CA LEU A 150 5.12 7.27 -6.45
C LEU A 150 3.75 7.73 -5.98
N ILE A 151 2.85 8.07 -6.92
CA ILE A 151 1.58 8.75 -6.62
C ILE A 151 0.64 7.83 -5.83
N ALA A 152 0.41 6.63 -6.35
CA ALA A 152 -0.50 5.66 -5.72
C ALA A 152 -0.18 4.23 -6.21
N GLY A 153 1.10 3.89 -6.39
CA GLY A 153 1.44 2.60 -7.00
C GLY A 153 1.30 1.44 -6.04
N PRO A 154 1.34 0.20 -6.58
CA PRO A 154 1.37 -1.00 -5.75
C PRO A 154 2.46 -0.94 -4.67
N LEU A 155 2.12 -1.43 -3.49
CA LEU A 155 2.98 -1.48 -2.30
C LEU A 155 3.77 -2.79 -2.31
N ALA A 156 4.89 -2.82 -3.06
CA ALA A 156 5.88 -3.89 -2.92
C ALA A 156 6.45 -3.88 -1.50
N SER A 157 6.58 -5.06 -0.89
CA SER A 157 7.22 -5.18 0.43
C SER A 157 8.73 -4.95 0.36
N TYR A 158 9.34 -4.56 1.48
CA TYR A 158 10.80 -4.41 1.53
C TYR A 158 11.52 -5.73 1.22
N GLN A 159 10.96 -6.85 1.68
CA GLN A 159 11.50 -8.18 1.42
C GLN A 159 11.51 -8.50 -0.08
N GLU A 160 10.40 -8.30 -0.80
CA GLU A 160 10.35 -8.46 -2.26
C GLU A 160 11.37 -7.56 -2.96
N HIS A 161 11.55 -6.32 -2.48
CA HIS A 161 12.55 -5.42 -3.02
C HIS A 161 13.98 -5.94 -2.81
N LEU A 162 14.28 -6.60 -1.69
CA LEU A 162 15.59 -7.22 -1.47
C LEU A 162 15.84 -8.41 -2.41
N GLU A 163 14.79 -9.13 -2.78
CA GLU A 163 14.89 -10.29 -3.66
C GLU A 163 15.38 -9.95 -5.07
N MET A 164 15.18 -8.71 -5.53
CA MET A 164 15.73 -8.27 -6.82
C MET A 164 17.27 -8.33 -6.87
N ASN A 165 17.95 -8.32 -5.73
CA ASN A 165 19.41 -8.46 -5.70
C ASN A 165 19.88 -9.92 -5.69
N LYS A 166 18.99 -10.90 -5.47
CA LYS A 166 19.35 -12.32 -5.32
C LYS A 166 19.64 -12.99 -6.68
N SER A 167 18.99 -12.55 -7.75
CA SER A 167 19.17 -13.10 -9.09
C SER A 167 19.11 -12.02 -10.17
N GLU A 168 19.89 -12.17 -11.23
CA GLU A 168 19.74 -11.31 -12.42
C GLU A 168 18.40 -11.58 -13.10
N PRO A 169 17.63 -10.54 -13.47
CA PRO A 169 16.43 -10.74 -14.24
C PRO A 169 16.81 -11.39 -15.58
N PRO A 170 16.00 -12.32 -16.07
CA PRO A 170 16.25 -12.92 -17.37
C PRO A 170 16.27 -11.83 -18.45
N LYS A 171 17.05 -12.04 -19.51
CA LYS A 171 17.04 -11.14 -20.67
C LYS A 171 15.59 -11.00 -21.18
N PRO A 172 15.12 -9.77 -21.41
CA PRO A 172 13.76 -9.56 -21.87
C PRO A 172 13.60 -10.15 -23.26
N THR A 173 12.62 -11.04 -23.43
CA THR A 173 12.21 -11.53 -24.74
C THR A 173 11.26 -10.53 -25.39
N ILE A 174 11.14 -10.57 -26.72
CA ILE A 174 10.13 -9.76 -27.44
C ILE A 174 8.73 -10.05 -26.87
N GLY A 175 8.42 -11.33 -26.58
CA GLY A 175 7.17 -11.72 -25.94
C GLY A 175 6.96 -11.07 -24.56
N HIS A 176 8.00 -10.97 -23.73
CA HIS A 176 7.93 -10.25 -22.44
C HIS A 176 7.63 -8.77 -22.64
N ILE A 177 8.31 -8.12 -23.59
CA ILE A 177 8.13 -6.70 -23.90
C ILE A 177 6.69 -6.44 -24.37
N ILE A 178 6.17 -7.25 -25.28
CA ILE A 178 4.78 -7.13 -25.78
C ILE A 178 3.78 -7.29 -24.63
N ARG A 179 3.97 -8.25 -23.73
CA ARG A 179 3.10 -8.42 -22.55
C ARG A 179 3.13 -7.20 -21.64
N CYS A 180 4.30 -6.61 -21.43
CA CYS A 180 4.42 -5.40 -20.62
C CYS A 180 3.75 -4.21 -21.30
N ALA A 181 3.99 -4.01 -22.61
CA ALA A 181 3.34 -2.98 -23.40
C ALA A 181 1.81 -3.12 -23.35
N ASN A 182 1.29 -4.33 -23.53
CA ASN A 182 -0.15 -4.61 -23.43
C ASN A 182 -0.71 -4.27 -22.02
N THR A 183 0.05 -4.56 -20.97
CA THR A 183 -0.33 -4.21 -19.60
C THR A 183 -0.42 -2.68 -19.43
N ILE A 184 0.54 -1.94 -19.98
CA ILE A 184 0.57 -0.47 -19.94
C ILE A 184 -0.60 0.11 -20.75
N THR A 185 -0.79 -0.33 -22.00
CA THR A 185 -1.85 0.19 -22.87
C THR A 185 -3.24 -0.13 -22.33
N THR A 186 -3.45 -1.31 -21.74
CA THR A 186 -4.69 -1.65 -21.02
C THR A 186 -4.92 -0.70 -19.84
N GLY A 187 -3.87 -0.43 -19.06
CA GLY A 187 -3.96 0.51 -17.93
C GLY A 187 -4.28 1.94 -18.36
N LEU A 188 -3.67 2.40 -19.45
CA LEU A 188 -3.96 3.71 -20.06
C LEU A 188 -5.41 3.77 -20.56
N PHE A 189 -5.89 2.72 -21.22
CA PHE A 189 -7.30 2.65 -21.66
C PHE A 189 -8.27 2.73 -20.49
N PHE A 190 -8.02 1.99 -19.40
CA PHE A 190 -8.84 2.05 -18.19
C PHE A 190 -8.88 3.46 -17.59
N LYS A 191 -7.72 4.09 -17.43
CA LYS A 191 -7.60 5.37 -16.74
C LYS A 191 -8.04 6.57 -17.58
N VAL A 192 -7.64 6.61 -18.85
CA VAL A 192 -7.81 7.78 -19.72
C VAL A 192 -9.12 7.71 -20.51
N VAL A 193 -9.62 6.51 -20.80
CA VAL A 193 -10.87 6.35 -21.57
C VAL A 193 -12.03 6.01 -20.64
N ILE A 194 -11.99 4.86 -19.97
CA ILE A 194 -13.17 4.37 -19.22
C ILE A 194 -13.44 5.25 -18.00
N ALA A 195 -12.43 5.52 -17.17
CA ALA A 195 -12.64 6.32 -15.96
C ALA A 195 -13.05 7.76 -16.30
N GLN A 196 -12.45 8.37 -17.32
CA GLN A 196 -12.83 9.72 -17.76
C GLN A 196 -14.23 9.76 -18.36
N ALA A 197 -14.64 8.73 -19.11
CA ALA A 197 -16.01 8.62 -19.60
C ALA A 197 -17.01 8.65 -18.43
N ILE A 198 -16.82 7.80 -17.41
CA ILE A 198 -17.70 7.76 -16.24
C ILE A 198 -17.71 9.13 -15.52
N LEU A 199 -16.53 9.72 -15.31
CA LEU A 199 -16.39 11.01 -14.64
C LEU A 199 -17.18 12.10 -15.36
N ILE A 200 -16.92 12.28 -16.65
CA ILE A 200 -17.52 13.36 -17.46
C ILE A 200 -19.02 13.15 -17.60
N THR A 201 -19.47 11.92 -17.90
CA THR A 201 -20.90 11.67 -18.17
C THR A 201 -21.77 11.74 -16.94
N ARG A 202 -21.24 11.46 -15.74
CA ARG A 202 -22.05 11.39 -14.52
C ARG A 202 -21.74 12.45 -13.47
N PHE A 203 -20.48 12.78 -13.26
CA PHE A 203 -20.03 13.70 -12.21
C PHE A 203 -19.57 15.06 -12.76
N GLY A 204 -19.64 15.25 -14.09
CA GLY A 204 -19.26 16.47 -14.78
C GLY A 204 -17.76 16.72 -14.86
N VAL A 205 -17.37 17.69 -15.69
CA VAL A 205 -15.97 18.06 -15.92
C VAL A 205 -15.35 18.70 -14.66
N GLU A 206 -16.15 19.33 -13.81
CA GLU A 206 -15.70 19.90 -12.53
C GLU A 206 -15.39 18.83 -11.48
N GLY A 207 -15.81 17.57 -11.67
CA GLY A 207 -15.51 16.46 -10.77
C GLY A 207 -16.15 16.58 -9.38
N LYS A 208 -17.34 17.21 -9.27
CA LYS A 208 -18.11 17.23 -8.03
C LYS A 208 -18.80 15.87 -7.85
N PHE A 209 -18.20 15.03 -7.02
CA PHE A 209 -18.75 13.72 -6.68
C PHE A 209 -19.93 13.87 -5.71
N GLU A 210 -21.09 14.24 -6.24
CA GLU A 210 -22.37 14.14 -5.53
C GLU A 210 -22.99 12.77 -5.78
N ILE A 211 -23.36 12.08 -4.72
CA ILE A 211 -23.99 10.76 -4.77
C ILE A 211 -25.45 10.96 -4.42
N LEU A 212 -26.33 10.95 -5.42
CA LEU A 212 -27.77 11.19 -5.25
C LEU A 212 -28.55 9.87 -5.12
N ASP A 213 -28.06 8.81 -5.75
CA ASP A 213 -28.71 7.50 -5.75
C ASP A 213 -27.72 6.31 -5.71
N TRP A 214 -28.26 5.09 -5.75
CA TRP A 214 -27.47 3.87 -5.79
C TRP A 214 -26.69 3.66 -7.09
N THR A 215 -27.18 4.22 -8.20
CA THR A 215 -26.49 4.18 -9.50
C THR A 215 -25.20 4.99 -9.41
N ASP A 216 -25.24 6.15 -8.78
CA ASP A 216 -24.06 6.98 -8.51
C ASP A 216 -23.02 6.26 -7.66
N ALA A 217 -23.48 5.59 -6.60
CA ALA A 217 -22.59 4.80 -5.75
C ALA A 217 -21.89 3.70 -6.56
N CYS A 218 -22.63 2.95 -7.39
CA CYS A 218 -22.06 1.92 -8.25
C CYS A 218 -21.08 2.47 -9.29
N LEU A 219 -21.45 3.56 -9.97
CA LEU A 219 -20.60 4.22 -10.97
C LEU A 219 -19.34 4.82 -10.34
N LEU A 220 -19.43 5.34 -9.12
CA LEU A 220 -18.27 5.82 -8.37
C LEU A 220 -17.30 4.66 -8.07
N PHE A 221 -17.81 3.49 -7.67
CA PHE A 221 -16.96 2.31 -7.45
C PHE A 221 -16.29 1.82 -8.74
N LEU A 222 -17.00 1.85 -9.87
CA LEU A 222 -16.43 1.53 -11.19
C LEU A 222 -15.38 2.56 -11.61
N TYR A 223 -15.67 3.85 -11.45
CA TYR A 223 -14.72 4.94 -11.69
C TYR A 223 -13.43 4.72 -10.89
N LEU A 224 -13.55 4.48 -9.58
CA LEU A 224 -12.41 4.20 -8.71
C LEU A 224 -11.61 2.98 -9.21
N TYR A 225 -12.29 1.90 -9.60
CA TYR A 225 -11.63 0.73 -10.15
C TYR A 225 -10.84 1.03 -11.43
N PHE A 226 -11.45 1.73 -12.39
CA PHE A 226 -10.81 2.01 -13.67
C PHE A 226 -9.72 3.08 -13.55
N ASP A 227 -9.89 4.10 -12.72
CA ASP A 227 -8.89 5.14 -12.51
C ASP A 227 -7.66 4.61 -11.75
N PHE A 228 -7.91 3.94 -10.62
CA PHE A 228 -6.87 3.44 -9.74
C PHE A 228 -6.26 2.12 -10.24
N GLY A 229 -7.09 1.23 -10.79
CA GLY A 229 -6.66 0.01 -11.45
C GLY A 229 -5.91 0.28 -12.74
N GLY A 230 -6.34 1.27 -13.54
CA GLY A 230 -5.61 1.72 -14.72
C GLY A 230 -4.22 2.24 -14.38
N TYR A 231 -4.11 3.11 -13.37
CA TYR A 231 -2.82 3.56 -12.83
C TYR A 231 -1.94 2.38 -12.37
N SER A 232 -2.53 1.45 -11.62
CA SER A 232 -1.82 0.27 -11.09
C SER A 232 -1.31 -0.65 -12.20
N LEU A 233 -2.04 -0.79 -13.31
CA LEU A 233 -1.62 -1.58 -14.48
C LEU A 233 -0.45 -0.91 -15.22
N VAL A 234 -0.49 0.42 -15.39
CA VAL A 234 0.65 1.16 -15.96
C VAL A 234 1.89 0.96 -15.10
N ALA A 235 1.75 1.15 -13.77
CA ALA A 235 2.85 0.92 -12.83
C ALA A 235 3.40 -0.52 -12.90
N LEU A 236 2.52 -1.52 -12.96
CA LEU A 236 2.88 -2.93 -13.11
C LEU A 236 3.65 -3.22 -14.40
N GLY A 237 3.17 -2.69 -15.53
CA GLY A 237 3.82 -2.86 -16.83
C GLY A 237 5.19 -2.20 -16.87
N VAL A 238 5.32 -0.97 -16.35
CA VAL A 238 6.60 -0.26 -16.25
C VAL A 238 7.56 -1.03 -15.34
N GLY A 239 7.10 -1.45 -14.15
CA GLY A 239 7.87 -2.25 -13.20
C GLY A 239 8.44 -3.54 -13.82
N ARG A 240 7.62 -4.26 -14.60
CA ARG A 240 8.05 -5.46 -15.32
C ARG A 240 9.04 -5.18 -16.46
N LEU A 241 8.97 -4.03 -17.11
CA LEU A 241 9.97 -3.63 -18.12
C LEU A 241 11.33 -3.32 -17.49
N ILE A 242 11.34 -2.64 -16.35
CA ILE A 242 12.56 -2.23 -15.65
C ILE A 242 13.13 -3.32 -14.72
N GLY A 243 12.39 -4.42 -14.51
CA GLY A 243 12.81 -5.53 -13.65
C GLY A 243 12.67 -5.25 -12.15
N VAL A 244 11.72 -4.38 -11.75
CA VAL A 244 11.49 -4.01 -10.35
C VAL A 244 10.22 -4.70 -9.84
N PRO A 245 10.28 -5.36 -8.67
CA PRO A 245 9.11 -5.97 -8.04
C PRO A 245 7.96 -4.97 -7.91
N THR A 246 6.84 -5.28 -8.57
CA THR A 246 5.65 -4.45 -8.59
C THR A 246 4.44 -5.39 -8.48
N PRO A 247 3.80 -5.51 -7.31
CA PRO A 247 2.70 -6.44 -7.11
C PRO A 247 1.45 -5.98 -7.87
N ILE A 248 0.50 -6.90 -8.06
CA ILE A 248 -0.81 -6.60 -8.64
C ILE A 248 -1.68 -5.96 -7.55
N ASN A 249 -2.38 -4.87 -7.87
CA ASN A 249 -3.37 -4.27 -6.97
C ASN A 249 -4.78 -4.79 -7.16
N PHE A 250 -5.14 -5.18 -8.38
CA PHE A 250 -6.51 -5.54 -8.72
C PHE A 250 -6.57 -6.86 -9.45
N ASN A 251 -7.31 -7.82 -8.91
CA ASN A 251 -7.49 -9.14 -9.50
C ASN A 251 -8.98 -9.47 -9.69
N LYS A 252 -9.60 -8.82 -10.69
CA LYS A 252 -11.02 -9.01 -11.03
C LYS A 252 -11.95 -8.95 -9.79
N PRO A 253 -11.93 -7.85 -9.02
CA PRO A 253 -12.65 -7.76 -7.75
C PRO A 253 -14.17 -7.91 -7.89
N PHE A 254 -14.77 -7.44 -8.98
CA PHE A 254 -16.22 -7.56 -9.21
C PHE A 254 -16.69 -8.99 -9.55
N LEU A 255 -15.77 -9.93 -9.75
CA LEU A 255 -16.09 -11.36 -9.87
C LEU A 255 -16.00 -12.09 -8.51
N SER A 256 -15.88 -11.33 -7.41
CA SER A 256 -15.82 -11.89 -6.06
C SER A 256 -17.12 -12.58 -5.69
N LYS A 257 -17.02 -13.75 -5.05
CA LYS A 257 -18.21 -14.48 -4.55
C LYS A 257 -18.63 -14.06 -3.15
N SER A 258 -17.83 -13.22 -2.49
CA SER A 258 -18.09 -12.73 -1.14
C SER A 258 -17.32 -11.44 -0.84
N VAL A 259 -17.63 -10.76 0.27
CA VAL A 259 -16.96 -9.52 0.67
C VAL A 259 -15.50 -9.78 1.06
N THR A 260 -15.23 -10.92 1.68
CA THR A 260 -13.86 -11.35 1.98
C THR A 260 -13.06 -11.61 0.70
N ASP A 261 -13.64 -12.27 -0.31
CA ASP A 261 -13.02 -12.49 -1.62
C ASP A 261 -12.81 -11.15 -2.37
N PHE A 262 -13.75 -10.20 -2.25
CA PHE A 262 -13.61 -8.86 -2.81
C PHE A 262 -12.35 -8.15 -2.29
N TRP A 263 -12.15 -8.10 -0.97
CA TRP A 263 -10.95 -7.48 -0.37
C TRP A 263 -9.67 -8.25 -0.64
N GLY A 264 -9.76 -9.56 -0.92
CA GLY A 264 -8.65 -10.36 -1.44
C GLY A 264 -8.23 -10.02 -2.87
N ARG A 265 -9.07 -9.28 -3.61
CA ARG A 265 -8.88 -8.92 -5.02
C ARG A 265 -8.79 -7.41 -5.26
N TRP A 266 -9.21 -6.60 -4.29
CA TRP A 266 -9.19 -5.15 -4.33
C TRP A 266 -8.00 -4.60 -3.54
N HIS A 267 -7.20 -3.72 -4.15
CA HIS A 267 -6.02 -3.12 -3.54
C HIS A 267 -5.11 -4.15 -2.83
N VAL A 268 -4.83 -5.28 -3.50
CA VAL A 268 -4.18 -6.47 -2.95
C VAL A 268 -2.86 -6.15 -2.26
N SER A 269 -2.03 -5.25 -2.79
CA SER A 269 -0.75 -4.91 -2.16
C SER A 269 -0.93 -4.25 -0.78
N LEU A 270 -1.97 -3.41 -0.63
CA LEU A 270 -2.30 -2.83 0.68
C LEU A 270 -2.81 -3.93 1.62
N GLY A 271 -3.63 -4.84 1.11
CA GLY A 271 -4.07 -6.03 1.87
C GLY A 271 -2.88 -6.85 2.40
N VAL A 272 -1.88 -7.09 1.56
CA VAL A 272 -0.63 -7.78 1.96
C VAL A 272 0.13 -6.98 3.01
N PHE A 273 0.27 -5.66 2.84
CA PHE A 273 0.90 -4.80 3.83
C PHE A 273 0.20 -4.90 5.20
N ILE A 274 -1.12 -4.70 5.22
CA ILE A 274 -1.93 -4.75 6.45
C ILE A 274 -1.83 -6.12 7.10
N LYS A 275 -1.90 -7.18 6.30
CA LYS A 275 -1.78 -8.56 6.78
C LYS A 275 -0.45 -8.80 7.48
N ASN A 276 0.66 -8.36 6.87
CA ASN A 276 2.02 -8.60 7.35
C ASN A 276 2.43 -7.68 8.51
N ASN A 277 1.92 -6.45 8.53
CA ASN A 277 2.36 -5.42 9.48
C ASN A 277 1.41 -5.21 10.67
N ILE A 278 0.13 -5.57 10.52
CA ILE A 278 -0.89 -5.32 11.55
C ILE A 278 -1.56 -6.61 11.96
N TYR A 279 -2.25 -7.27 11.02
CA TYR A 279 -3.10 -8.42 11.33
C TYR A 279 -2.32 -9.57 11.97
N TRP A 280 -1.28 -10.09 11.30
CA TRP A 280 -0.51 -11.22 11.83
C TRP A 280 0.24 -10.91 13.12
N PRO A 281 0.98 -9.80 13.22
CA PRO A 281 1.65 -9.43 14.48
C PRO A 281 0.68 -9.34 15.66
N LEU A 282 -0.48 -8.70 15.47
CA LEU A 282 -1.50 -8.55 16.50
C LEU A 282 -2.14 -9.91 16.85
N GLN A 283 -2.49 -10.70 15.84
CA GLN A 283 -3.08 -12.02 16.03
C GLN A 283 -2.15 -12.96 16.80
N PHE A 284 -0.86 -13.02 16.42
CA PHE A 284 0.11 -13.86 17.13
C PHE A 284 0.36 -13.39 18.55
N TRP A 285 0.41 -12.07 18.79
CA TRP A 285 0.57 -11.52 20.14
C TRP A 285 -0.62 -11.88 21.04
N MET A 286 -1.86 -11.76 20.54
CA MET A 286 -3.05 -12.10 21.31
C MET A 286 -3.19 -13.61 21.52
N ALA A 287 -2.97 -14.42 20.48
CA ALA A 287 -3.08 -15.88 20.55
C ALA A 287 -2.09 -16.51 21.54
N ARG A 288 -0.89 -15.93 21.71
CA ARG A 288 0.07 -16.38 22.73
C ARG A 288 -0.44 -16.24 24.17
N ARG A 289 -1.40 -15.34 24.42
CA ARG A 289 -1.95 -15.08 25.76
C ARG A 289 -3.23 -15.85 26.05
N VAL A 290 -3.86 -16.45 25.04
CA VAL A 290 -5.18 -17.06 25.16
C VAL A 290 -5.18 -18.43 24.51
N LYS A 291 -5.35 -19.48 25.34
CA LYS A 291 -5.38 -20.88 24.91
C LYS A 291 -6.79 -21.40 24.57
N ASN A 292 -7.84 -20.61 24.82
CA ASN A 292 -9.23 -21.02 24.60
C ASN A 292 -9.66 -20.79 23.13
N PRO A 293 -10.09 -21.83 22.38
CA PRO A 293 -10.50 -21.71 20.98
C PRO A 293 -11.64 -20.72 20.72
N LYS A 294 -12.62 -20.62 21.63
CA LYS A 294 -13.76 -19.69 21.48
C LYS A 294 -13.32 -18.23 21.59
N ILE A 295 -12.33 -17.96 22.44
CA ILE A 295 -11.76 -16.61 22.58
C ILE A 295 -10.83 -16.31 21.40
N ALA A 296 -10.13 -17.32 20.86
CA ALA A 296 -9.27 -17.15 19.67
C ALA A 296 -10.03 -16.62 18.43
N GLU A 297 -11.31 -16.98 18.28
CA GLU A 297 -12.17 -16.44 17.23
C GLU A 297 -12.49 -14.95 17.45
N ALA A 298 -12.88 -14.57 18.67
CA ALA A 298 -13.08 -13.16 19.05
C ALA A 298 -11.80 -12.32 18.90
N LEU A 299 -10.62 -12.91 19.11
CA LEU A 299 -9.34 -12.26 18.86
C LEU A 299 -9.06 -12.06 17.37
N SER A 300 -9.40 -13.04 16.52
CA SER A 300 -9.32 -12.89 15.05
C SER A 300 -10.20 -11.74 14.56
N LEU A 301 -11.37 -11.57 15.17
CA LEU A 301 -12.23 -10.40 14.93
C LEU A 301 -11.56 -9.09 15.36
N ALA A 302 -11.06 -9.02 16.59
CA ALA A 302 -10.39 -7.81 17.08
C ALA A 302 -9.21 -7.42 16.17
N SER A 303 -8.42 -8.39 15.70
CA SER A 303 -7.36 -8.18 14.72
C SER A 303 -7.87 -7.61 13.39
N MET A 304 -9.01 -8.10 12.91
CA MET A 304 -9.62 -7.64 11.66
C MET A 304 -10.18 -6.21 11.81
N CYS A 305 -10.87 -5.92 12.90
CA CYS A 305 -11.34 -4.58 13.24
C CYS A 305 -10.18 -3.57 13.33
N ALA A 306 -9.09 -3.94 14.00
CA ALA A 306 -7.89 -3.11 14.07
C ALA A 306 -7.27 -2.89 12.68
N SER A 307 -7.26 -3.92 11.84
CA SER A 307 -6.72 -3.85 10.46
C SER A 307 -7.50 -2.88 9.58
N PHE A 308 -8.83 -2.99 9.52
CA PHE A 308 -9.66 -2.06 8.72
C PHE A 308 -9.72 -0.66 9.32
N SER A 309 -9.66 -0.53 10.65
CA SER A 309 -9.56 0.80 11.29
C SER A 309 -8.24 1.49 10.93
N ALA A 310 -7.14 0.75 10.85
CA ALA A 310 -5.87 1.29 10.38
C ALA A 310 -5.95 1.73 8.91
N VAL A 311 -6.61 0.93 8.05
CA VAL A 311 -6.88 1.32 6.65
C VAL A 311 -7.74 2.58 6.57
N ALA A 312 -8.77 2.69 7.41
CA ALA A 312 -9.64 3.87 7.47
C ALA A 312 -8.86 5.14 7.84
N ILE A 313 -8.06 5.10 8.91
CA ILE A 313 -7.22 6.21 9.37
C ILE A 313 -6.19 6.58 8.29
N TRP A 314 -5.62 5.59 7.59
CA TRP A 314 -4.68 5.84 6.50
C TRP A 314 -5.30 6.61 5.34
N HIS A 315 -6.56 6.34 4.99
CA HIS A 315 -7.27 7.13 3.98
C HIS A 315 -7.51 8.56 4.46
N ARG A 316 -8.33 8.74 5.51
CA ARG A 316 -8.64 10.05 6.11
C ARG A 316 -8.98 9.91 7.59
N VAL A 317 -8.61 10.91 8.39
CA VAL A 317 -8.92 10.97 9.83
C VAL A 317 -10.29 11.61 10.04
N THR A 318 -11.34 10.93 9.57
CA THR A 318 -12.73 11.40 9.68
C THR A 318 -13.66 10.31 10.25
N PRO A 319 -14.76 10.69 10.93
CA PRO A 319 -15.72 9.71 11.45
C PRO A 319 -16.30 8.79 10.37
N ARG A 320 -16.53 9.30 9.15
CA ARG A 320 -17.09 8.53 8.03
C ARG A 320 -16.21 7.34 7.65
N PHE A 321 -14.89 7.56 7.54
CA PHE A 321 -13.94 6.48 7.25
C PHE A 321 -13.84 5.49 8.41
N PHE A 322 -13.87 5.97 9.66
CA PHE A 322 -13.87 5.10 10.83
C PHE A 322 -15.09 4.17 10.85
N ILE A 323 -16.29 4.72 10.63
CA ILE A 323 -17.53 3.94 10.53
C ILE A 323 -17.43 2.90 9.41
N TRP A 324 -16.92 3.29 8.24
CA TRP A 324 -16.70 2.35 7.12
C TRP A 324 -15.77 1.18 7.50
N GLY A 325 -14.67 1.44 8.21
CA GLY A 325 -13.74 0.41 8.65
C GLY A 325 -14.36 -0.58 9.63
N VAL A 326 -15.13 -0.07 10.60
CA VAL A 326 -15.87 -0.90 11.57
C VAL A 326 -16.96 -1.72 10.86
N ALA A 327 -17.77 -1.09 10.02
CA ALA A 327 -18.85 -1.76 9.28
C ALA A 327 -18.30 -2.89 8.39
N THR A 328 -17.21 -2.64 7.65
CA THR A 328 -16.57 -3.66 6.80
C THR A 328 -16.09 -4.85 7.62
N SER A 329 -15.52 -4.59 8.80
CA SER A 329 -15.04 -5.65 9.70
C SER A 329 -16.18 -6.52 10.23
N ILE A 330 -17.32 -5.90 10.58
CA ILE A 330 -18.54 -6.62 11.02
C ILE A 330 -19.10 -7.47 9.89
N ILE A 331 -19.18 -6.94 8.66
CA ILE A 331 -19.69 -7.70 7.50
C ILE A 331 -18.83 -8.94 7.23
N MET A 332 -17.51 -8.78 7.20
CA MET A 332 -16.59 -9.92 6.98
C MET A 332 -16.64 -10.94 8.13
N LEU A 333 -16.88 -10.48 9.36
CA LEU A 333 -17.09 -11.37 10.49
C LEU A 333 -18.37 -12.20 10.33
N MET A 334 -19.49 -11.54 10.00
CA MET A 334 -20.77 -12.21 9.78
C MET A 334 -20.65 -13.26 8.67
N GLU A 335 -19.93 -12.92 7.59
CA GLU A 335 -19.62 -13.85 6.51
C GLU A 335 -18.85 -15.08 7.02
N LYS A 336 -17.81 -14.88 7.83
CA LYS A 336 -17.01 -15.97 8.41
C LYS A 336 -17.83 -16.86 9.36
N TYR A 337 -18.67 -16.27 10.22
CA TYR A 337 -19.57 -17.03 11.08
C TYR A 337 -20.59 -17.83 10.29
N LEU A 338 -21.18 -17.23 9.25
CA LEU A 338 -22.12 -17.91 8.37
C LEU A 338 -21.45 -19.08 7.64
N GLN A 339 -20.23 -18.89 7.14
CA GLN A 339 -19.43 -19.97 6.54
C GLN A 339 -19.13 -21.08 7.55
N GLY A 340 -18.67 -20.76 8.76
CA GLY A 340 -18.43 -21.74 9.81
C GLY A 340 -19.68 -22.51 10.20
N TRP A 341 -20.81 -21.82 10.33
CA TRP A 341 -22.11 -22.44 10.60
C TRP A 341 -22.54 -23.37 9.45
N LEU A 342 -22.45 -22.93 8.19
CA LEU A 342 -22.76 -23.75 7.02
C LEU A 342 -21.88 -25.01 6.94
N LEU A 343 -20.59 -24.87 7.26
CA LEU A 343 -19.66 -26.00 7.31
C LEU A 343 -19.97 -26.97 8.46
N SER A 344 -20.60 -26.52 9.55
CA SER A 344 -21.01 -27.44 10.62
C SER A 344 -22.29 -28.24 10.32
N LYS A 345 -23.00 -27.92 9.23
CA LYS A 345 -24.19 -28.66 8.79
C LYS A 345 -23.84 -29.94 8.01
N PRO A 346 -24.74 -30.95 7.99
CA PRO A 346 -24.58 -32.16 7.19
C PRO A 346 -24.31 -31.87 5.71
N GLU A 347 -23.59 -32.77 5.04
CA GLU A 347 -23.15 -32.60 3.66
C GLU A 347 -24.30 -32.35 2.66
N THR A 348 -25.48 -32.92 2.93
CA THR A 348 -26.71 -32.70 2.14
C THR A 348 -27.16 -31.24 2.15
N THR A 349 -27.14 -30.59 3.32
CA THR A 349 -27.43 -29.15 3.46
C THR A 349 -26.34 -28.29 2.83
N ARG A 350 -25.07 -28.72 2.95
CA ARG A 350 -23.92 -28.03 2.37
C ARG A 350 -23.99 -28.00 0.84
N ARG A 351 -24.34 -29.12 0.20
CA ARG A 351 -24.49 -29.21 -1.27
C ARG A 351 -25.63 -28.33 -1.79
N LEU A 352 -26.75 -28.22 -1.08
CA LEU A 352 -27.87 -27.35 -1.46
C LEU A 352 -27.53 -25.84 -1.44
N VAL A 353 -26.65 -25.42 -0.53
CA VAL A 353 -26.22 -24.01 -0.41
C VAL A 353 -25.06 -23.69 -1.35
N ILE A 354 -24.09 -24.60 -1.52
CA ILE A 354 -22.91 -24.37 -2.37
C ILE A 354 -23.27 -24.42 -3.87
N PHE A 355 -24.21 -25.28 -4.29
CA PHE A 355 -24.65 -25.33 -5.70
C PHE A 355 -25.27 -24.01 -6.22
N ARG A 356 -25.61 -23.07 -5.33
CA ARG A 356 -26.16 -21.76 -5.69
C ARG A 356 -25.11 -20.65 -5.82
N ILE A 357 -23.86 -20.91 -5.45
CA ILE A 357 -22.73 -19.94 -5.48
C ILE A 357 -21.73 -20.27 -6.61
N GLU A 358 -21.90 -21.42 -7.28
CA GLU A 358 -21.04 -21.87 -8.39
C GLU A 358 -21.71 -21.82 -9.78
N LYS A 359 -22.90 -21.26 -9.91
CA LYS A 359 -23.51 -20.96 -11.22
C LYS A 359 -23.42 -19.48 -11.55
#